data_AF-A0A0K2UNF5-F1
#
_entry.id   AF-A0A0K2UNF5-F1
#
_cell.length_a   1.000
_cell.length_b   1.000
_cell.length_c   1.000
_cell.angle_alpha   90.00
_cell.angle_beta   90.00
_cell.angle_gamma   90.00
#
_symmetry.space_group_name_H-M   'P 1'
#
loop_
_entity.id
_entity.type
_entity.pdbx_description
1 polymer ?
#
loop_
_entity_poly.entity_id
_entity_poly.type
_entity_poly.pdbx_seq_one_letter_code
_entity_poly.pdbx_strand_id
1 'polypeptide(L)'
;MGNHVTRTDFEWLDQEEPHAKRRVEILKKYPQIKKLFGVNPWFKFQVVFIVLIQILSFYLLKDQSWGLIIILAYVFGGVANHALMLAVHEIAHSAAFGVSYPLANRIFGIFANLPIGIPFAVSFKGYHLEHHRYQGHEVMDTDLPTELEAKLFCTTFGKFVWVCFQPLFYAIRPLVTNPKQPLKLEFLNTIVQLTFDFLVYYYLGL
;
A
#
# COMPACT_ATOMS: atom_id res chain seq x y z
N MET A 1 18.75 -12.98 26.09
CA MET A 1 17.67 -11.96 26.05
C MET A 1 16.88 -12.17 24.77
N GLY A 2 15.56 -12.35 24.88
CA GLY A 2 14.64 -12.48 23.74
C GLY A 2 14.01 -13.86 23.65
N ASN A 3 12.67 -13.92 23.72
CA ASN A 3 11.92 -15.16 23.48
C ASN A 3 12.11 -15.59 22.02
N HIS A 4 12.26 -16.90 21.80
CA HIS A 4 12.35 -17.52 20.48
C HIS A 4 11.02 -18.24 20.17
N VAL A 5 10.58 -18.21 18.91
CA VAL A 5 9.39 -18.96 18.49
C VAL A 5 9.68 -20.47 18.60
N THR A 6 8.82 -21.23 19.27
CA THR A 6 9.05 -22.68 19.47
C THR A 6 8.67 -23.53 18.24
N ARG A 7 7.87 -22.98 17.33
CA ARG A 7 7.51 -23.62 16.06
C ARG A 7 8.65 -23.53 15.05
N THR A 8 8.85 -24.61 14.30
CA THR A 8 9.85 -24.71 13.22
C THR A 8 9.24 -24.62 11.83
N ASP A 9 7.91 -24.48 11.74
CA ASP A 9 7.13 -24.40 10.51
C ASP A 9 5.95 -23.42 10.71
N PHE A 10 5.34 -23.01 9.60
CA PHE A 10 4.08 -22.27 9.58
C PHE A 10 2.93 -23.09 10.16
N GLU A 11 1.89 -22.39 10.62
CA GLU A 11 0.65 -23.02 11.04
C GLU A 11 -0.27 -23.18 9.83
N TRP A 12 -0.53 -24.43 9.47
CA TRP A 12 -1.38 -24.80 8.34
C TRP A 12 -2.81 -25.07 8.82
N LEU A 13 -3.79 -24.43 8.16
CA LEU A 13 -5.21 -24.55 8.48
C LEU A 13 -5.96 -25.06 7.24
N ASP A 14 -6.84 -26.05 7.42
CA ASP A 14 -7.69 -26.57 6.34
C ASP A 14 -8.92 -25.69 6.04
N GLN A 15 -8.96 -24.49 6.63
CA GLN A 15 -10.10 -23.58 6.55
C GLN A 15 -9.88 -22.57 5.42
N GLU A 16 -10.93 -22.34 4.63
CA GLU A 16 -10.94 -21.25 3.66
C GLU A 16 -10.81 -19.88 4.32
N GLU A 17 -10.51 -18.86 3.51
CA GLU A 17 -10.34 -17.49 3.97
C GLU A 17 -11.60 -17.00 4.74
N PRO A 18 -11.41 -16.32 5.89
CA PRO A 18 -12.52 -16.04 6.80
C PRO A 18 -13.47 -14.93 6.33
N HIS A 19 -13.10 -14.08 5.37
CA HIS A 19 -13.87 -12.92 4.94
C HIS A 19 -15.15 -13.31 4.19
N ALA A 20 -15.12 -14.30 3.30
CA ALA A 20 -16.30 -14.76 2.57
C ALA A 20 -17.39 -15.25 3.53
N LYS A 21 -17.02 -16.14 4.47
CA LYS A 21 -17.93 -16.65 5.50
C LYS A 21 -18.47 -15.53 6.38
N ARG A 22 -17.59 -14.67 6.90
CA ARG A 22 -17.98 -13.54 7.78
C ARG A 22 -18.89 -12.56 7.05
N ARG A 23 -18.66 -12.28 5.77
CA ARG A 23 -19.54 -11.42 4.96
C ARG A 23 -20.96 -11.98 4.91
N VAL A 24 -21.13 -13.28 4.69
CA VAL A 24 -22.46 -13.93 4.68
C VAL A 24 -23.13 -13.81 6.05
N GLU A 25 -22.41 -14.14 7.12
CA GLU A 25 -22.94 -14.09 8.49
C GLU A 25 -23.35 -12.67 8.91
N ILE A 26 -22.49 -11.68 8.64
CA ILE A 26 -22.75 -10.26 8.92
C ILE A 26 -23.97 -9.78 8.13
N LEU A 27 -24.06 -10.09 6.83
CA LEU A 27 -25.18 -9.64 6.00
C LEU A 27 -26.51 -10.32 6.34
N LYS A 28 -26.47 -11.56 6.84
CA LYS A 28 -27.65 -12.25 7.36
C LYS A 28 -28.14 -11.60 8.64
N LYS A 29 -27.23 -11.23 9.55
CA LYS A 29 -27.56 -10.60 10.84
C LYS A 29 -27.93 -9.12 10.71
N TYR A 30 -27.30 -8.40 9.78
CA TYR A 30 -27.42 -6.96 9.60
C TYR A 30 -27.63 -6.59 8.12
N PRO A 31 -28.80 -6.93 7.53
CA PRO A 31 -29.07 -6.68 6.11
C PRO A 31 -29.04 -5.20 5.73
N GLN A 32 -29.25 -4.29 6.68
CA GLN A 32 -29.18 -2.84 6.47
C GLN A 32 -27.81 -2.37 5.99
N ILE A 33 -26.73 -3.11 6.26
CA ILE A 33 -25.37 -2.78 5.80
C ILE A 33 -25.31 -2.70 4.26
N LYS A 34 -26.13 -3.48 3.55
CA LYS A 34 -26.18 -3.42 2.08
C LYS A 34 -26.54 -2.03 1.55
N LYS A 35 -27.27 -1.22 2.32
CA LYS A 35 -27.61 0.17 1.94
C LYS A 35 -26.39 1.09 1.92
N LEU A 36 -25.31 0.70 2.59
CA LEU A 36 -24.05 1.44 2.65
C LEU A 36 -23.07 1.02 1.54
N PHE A 37 -23.39 -0.02 0.76
CA PHE A 37 -22.53 -0.46 -0.33
C PHE A 37 -22.58 0.55 -1.47
N GLY A 38 -21.41 1.06 -1.86
CA GLY A 38 -21.31 2.00 -2.95
C GLY A 38 -20.00 2.76 -2.91
N VAL A 39 -19.90 3.71 -3.83
CA VAL A 39 -18.78 4.65 -3.92
C VAL A 39 -19.10 5.86 -3.05
N ASN A 40 -18.19 6.23 -2.14
CA ASN A 40 -18.29 7.49 -1.44
C ASN A 40 -17.90 8.65 -2.39
N PRO A 41 -18.80 9.58 -2.72
CA PRO A 41 -18.49 10.67 -3.66
C PRO A 41 -17.41 11.63 -3.15
N TRP A 42 -17.20 11.71 -1.83
CA TRP A 42 -16.22 12.60 -1.20
C TRP A 42 -14.80 12.06 -1.24
N PHE A 43 -14.62 10.75 -1.36
CA PHE A 43 -13.33 10.10 -1.22
C PHE A 43 -12.27 10.68 -2.17
N LYS A 44 -12.60 10.84 -3.45
CA LYS A 44 -11.69 11.42 -4.45
C LYS A 44 -11.25 12.86 -4.10
N PHE A 45 -12.13 13.66 -3.51
CA PHE A 45 -11.80 15.04 -3.13
C PHE A 45 -10.87 15.07 -1.92
N GLN A 46 -11.02 14.14 -0.97
CA GLN A 46 -10.10 13.99 0.15
C GLN A 46 -8.70 13.60 -0.32
N VAL A 47 -8.60 12.67 -1.28
CA VAL A 47 -7.33 12.28 -1.89
C VAL A 47 -6.67 13.45 -2.61
N VAL A 48 -7.42 14.19 -3.44
CA VAL A 48 -6.91 15.40 -4.12
C VAL A 48 -6.42 16.42 -3.10
N PHE A 49 -7.17 16.68 -2.04
CA PHE A 49 -6.77 17.60 -0.98
C PHE A 49 -5.43 17.20 -0.33
N ILE A 50 -5.25 15.92 0.00
CA ILE A 50 -4.01 15.44 0.62
C ILE A 50 -2.83 15.47 -0.37
N VAL A 51 -3.05 15.17 -1.65
CA VAL A 51 -1.99 15.33 -2.68
C VAL A 51 -1.57 16.79 -2.79
N LEU A 52 -2.53 17.72 -2.86
CA LEU A 52 -2.24 19.15 -2.98
C LEU A 52 -1.54 19.71 -1.73
N ILE A 53 -1.92 19.27 -0.53
CA ILE A 53 -1.26 19.72 0.70
C ILE A 53 0.19 19.21 0.79
N GLN A 54 0.48 18.01 0.28
CA GLN A 54 1.84 17.50 0.18
C GLN A 54 2.67 18.25 -0.87
N ILE A 55 2.10 18.53 -2.04
CA ILE A 55 2.80 19.35 -3.05
C ILE A 55 3.09 20.76 -2.51
N LEU A 56 2.14 21.35 -1.79
CA LEU A 56 2.35 22.64 -1.13
C LEU A 56 3.44 22.55 -0.05
N SER A 57 3.50 21.46 0.72
CA SER A 57 4.51 21.28 1.75
C SER A 57 5.92 21.24 1.15
N PHE A 58 6.12 20.62 -0.03
CA PHE A 58 7.39 20.66 -0.75
C PHE A 58 7.82 22.10 -1.05
N TYR A 59 6.90 22.93 -1.56
CA TYR A 59 7.21 24.32 -1.86
C TYR A 59 7.55 25.14 -0.60
N LEU A 60 6.82 24.94 0.50
CA LEU A 60 7.03 25.68 1.75
C LEU A 60 8.32 25.29 2.47
N LEU A 61 8.79 24.04 2.29
CA LEU A 61 9.94 23.50 3.01
C LEU A 61 11.25 23.56 2.23
N LYS A 62 11.24 23.94 0.96
CA LYS A 62 12.41 23.91 0.05
C LYS A 62 13.65 24.66 0.56
N ASP A 63 13.48 25.77 1.28
CA ASP A 63 14.58 26.59 1.81
C ASP A 63 14.79 26.40 3.33
N GLN A 64 14.16 25.38 3.93
CA GLN A 64 14.23 25.12 5.37
C GLN A 64 15.40 24.21 5.73
N SER A 65 15.81 24.23 7.00
CA SER A 65 16.87 23.33 7.50
C SER A 65 16.44 21.86 7.42
N TRP A 66 17.39 20.97 7.11
CA TRP A 66 17.17 19.52 7.12
C TRP A 66 16.60 18.98 8.43
N GLY A 67 16.96 19.57 9.57
CA GLY A 67 16.39 19.19 10.87
C GLY A 67 14.88 19.43 10.96
N LEU A 68 14.42 20.58 10.48
CA LEU A 68 12.98 20.89 10.42
C LEU A 68 12.27 19.99 9.40
N ILE A 69 12.89 19.77 8.23
CA ILE A 69 12.34 18.89 7.18
C ILE A 69 12.14 17.48 7.74
N ILE A 70 13.12 16.90 8.44
CA ILE A 70 13.01 15.55 9.01
C ILE A 70 11.88 15.46 10.04
N ILE A 71 11.77 16.44 10.95
CA ILE A 71 10.71 16.47 11.97
C ILE A 71 9.33 16.54 11.31
N LEU A 72 9.15 17.43 10.33
CA LEU A 72 7.88 17.59 9.63
C LEU A 72 7.57 16.39 8.72
N ALA A 73 8.57 15.81 8.07
CA ALA A 73 8.42 14.59 7.29
C ALA A 73 7.91 13.44 8.17
N TYR A 74 8.34 13.33 9.43
CA TYR A 74 7.84 12.31 10.35
C TYR A 74 6.41 12.62 10.86
N VAL A 75 6.19 13.82 11.42
CA VAL A 75 4.93 14.15 12.12
C VAL A 75 3.79 14.45 11.16
N PHE A 76 4.06 15.16 10.06
CA PHE A 76 3.05 15.57 9.09
C PHE A 76 3.12 14.70 7.83
N GLY A 77 4.31 14.59 7.23
CA GLY A 77 4.53 13.83 6.01
C GLY A 77 4.17 12.35 6.17
N GLY A 78 4.54 11.73 7.28
CA GLY A 78 4.25 10.33 7.60
C GLY A 78 2.75 10.07 7.71
N VAL A 79 2.01 10.96 8.37
CA VAL A 79 0.54 10.87 8.50
C VAL A 79 -0.14 11.01 7.15
N ALA A 80 0.25 12.02 6.36
CA ALA A 80 -0.30 12.26 5.03
C ALA A 80 0.04 11.12 4.05
N ASN A 81 1.28 10.62 4.09
CA ASN A 81 1.70 9.48 3.25
C ASN A 81 0.97 8.20 3.62
N HIS A 82 0.78 7.91 4.92
CA HIS A 82 0.00 6.76 5.34
C HIS A 82 -1.46 6.85 4.84
N ALA A 83 -2.07 8.04 4.94
CA ALA A 83 -3.40 8.27 4.39
C ALA A 83 -3.47 8.08 2.87
N LEU A 84 -2.45 8.51 2.12
CA LEU A 84 -2.37 8.30 0.67
C LEU A 84 -2.12 6.83 0.31
N MET A 85 -1.31 6.09 1.06
CA MET A 85 -1.14 4.65 0.86
C MET A 85 -2.46 3.89 1.06
N LEU A 86 -3.21 4.23 2.11
CA LEU A 86 -4.57 3.70 2.30
C LEU A 86 -5.53 4.13 1.18
N ALA A 87 -5.40 5.36 0.67
CA ALA A 87 -6.19 5.79 -0.47
C ALA A 87 -5.88 4.96 -1.71
N VAL A 88 -4.60 4.71 -2.03
CA VAL A 88 -4.19 3.82 -3.14
C VAL A 88 -4.76 2.42 -2.94
N HIS A 89 -4.78 1.91 -1.70
CA HIS A 89 -5.43 0.65 -1.33
C HIS A 89 -6.92 0.63 -1.69
N GLU A 90 -7.69 1.62 -1.26
CA GLU A 90 -9.13 1.69 -1.58
C GLU A 90 -9.37 1.88 -3.09
N ILE A 91 -8.51 2.66 -3.77
CA ILE A 91 -8.56 2.85 -5.22
C ILE A 91 -8.28 1.53 -5.97
N ALA A 92 -7.41 0.66 -5.44
CA ALA A 92 -7.17 -0.67 -6.00
C ALA A 92 -8.47 -1.49 -6.04
N HIS A 93 -9.28 -1.39 -4.98
CA HIS A 93 -10.65 -1.93 -4.86
C HIS A 93 -11.71 -1.17 -5.68
N SER A 94 -11.29 -0.18 -6.47
CA SER A 94 -12.15 0.66 -7.32
C SER A 94 -13.10 1.56 -6.54
N ALA A 95 -12.75 1.94 -5.31
CA ALA A 95 -13.61 2.74 -4.44
C ALA A 95 -13.75 4.21 -4.87
N ALA A 96 -12.89 4.74 -5.76
CA ALA A 96 -12.93 6.15 -6.18
C ALA A 96 -13.99 6.43 -7.25
N PHE A 97 -14.10 5.57 -8.25
CA PHE A 97 -15.07 5.74 -9.35
C PHE A 97 -16.01 4.54 -9.53
N GLY A 98 -15.81 3.46 -8.77
CA GLY A 98 -16.57 2.22 -8.92
C GLY A 98 -15.98 1.29 -9.99
N VAL A 99 -16.48 0.06 -10.00
CA VAL A 99 -16.01 -1.03 -10.86
C VAL A 99 -16.21 -0.76 -12.36
N SER A 100 -17.19 0.08 -12.71
CA SER A 100 -17.50 0.45 -14.10
C SER A 100 -16.43 1.33 -14.76
N TYR A 101 -15.53 1.94 -13.97
CA TYR A 101 -14.50 2.86 -14.48
C TYR A 101 -13.10 2.42 -14.05
N PRO A 102 -12.62 1.24 -14.49
CA PRO A 102 -11.36 0.67 -14.03
C PRO A 102 -10.15 1.54 -14.41
N LEU A 103 -10.16 2.15 -15.61
CA LEU A 103 -9.06 3.02 -16.06
C LEU A 103 -8.99 4.31 -15.24
N ALA A 104 -10.14 4.93 -14.93
CA ALA A 104 -10.20 6.13 -14.09
C ALA A 104 -9.60 5.88 -12.70
N ASN A 105 -9.94 4.74 -12.07
CA ASN A 105 -9.32 4.35 -10.81
C ASN A 105 -7.80 4.14 -10.95
N ARG A 106 -7.32 3.50 -12.02
CA ARG A 106 -5.87 3.31 -12.21
C ARG A 106 -5.12 4.63 -12.37
N ILE A 107 -5.61 5.55 -13.20
CA ILE A 107 -5.00 6.87 -13.39
C ILE A 107 -5.03 7.67 -12.09
N PHE A 108 -6.16 7.62 -11.37
CA PHE A 108 -6.28 8.32 -10.09
C PHE A 108 -5.40 7.72 -8.99
N GLY A 109 -5.15 6.41 -9.02
CA GLY A 109 -4.17 5.75 -8.16
C GLY A 109 -2.74 6.24 -8.42
N ILE A 110 -2.35 6.39 -9.69
CA ILE A 110 -1.06 7.00 -10.05
C ILE A 110 -0.96 8.43 -9.52
N PHE A 111 -2.03 9.22 -9.65
CA PHE A 111 -2.07 10.58 -9.10
C PHE A 111 -1.94 10.61 -7.57
N ALA A 112 -2.67 9.75 -6.85
CA ALA A 112 -2.59 9.62 -5.40
C ALA A 112 -1.21 9.18 -4.90
N ASN A 113 -0.46 8.46 -5.75
CA ASN A 113 0.89 7.98 -5.47
C ASN A 113 1.94 9.11 -5.54
N LEU A 114 1.71 10.20 -6.28
CA LEU A 114 2.77 11.18 -6.59
C LEU A 114 3.61 11.61 -5.36
N PRO A 115 3.01 11.99 -4.21
CA PRO A 115 3.78 12.43 -3.05
C PRO A 115 4.60 11.33 -2.34
N ILE A 116 4.40 10.06 -2.69
CA ILE A 116 5.09 8.92 -2.08
C ILE A 116 6.50 8.73 -2.67
N GLY A 117 6.74 9.14 -3.92
CA GLY A 117 8.06 9.10 -4.56
C GLY A 117 8.50 7.75 -5.17
N ILE A 118 7.62 6.73 -5.20
CA ILE A 118 7.94 5.40 -5.74
C ILE A 118 6.76 4.88 -6.56
N PRO A 119 6.92 4.37 -7.79
CA PRO A 119 5.81 4.06 -8.69
C PRO A 119 5.10 2.73 -8.38
N PHE A 120 4.40 2.62 -7.25
CA PHE A 120 3.86 1.33 -6.80
C PHE A 120 2.36 1.12 -7.09
N ALA A 121 1.56 2.17 -7.33
CA ALA A 121 0.10 2.07 -7.35
C ALA A 121 -0.48 1.04 -8.33
N VAL A 122 0.06 0.93 -9.56
CA VAL A 122 -0.46 -0.03 -10.54
C VAL A 122 -0.09 -1.48 -10.16
N SER A 123 1.16 -1.72 -9.76
CA SER A 123 1.65 -3.03 -9.33
C SER A 123 0.95 -3.50 -8.06
N PHE A 124 0.79 -2.59 -7.10
CA PHE A 124 0.07 -2.81 -5.85
C PHE A 124 -1.32 -3.38 -6.11
N LYS A 125 -2.11 -2.77 -7.02
CA LYS A 125 -3.44 -3.30 -7.34
C LYS A 125 -3.41 -4.75 -7.81
N GLY A 126 -2.39 -5.15 -8.58
CA GLY A 126 -2.25 -6.52 -9.09
C GLY A 126 -2.05 -7.52 -7.95
N TYR A 127 -0.99 -7.33 -7.16
CA TYR A 127 -0.65 -8.20 -6.04
C TYR A 127 -1.68 -8.15 -4.91
N HIS A 128 -2.22 -6.97 -4.60
CA HIS A 128 -3.19 -6.79 -3.52
C HIS A 128 -4.51 -7.52 -3.77
N LEU A 129 -5.02 -7.50 -5.01
CA LEU A 129 -6.23 -8.25 -5.35
C LEU A 129 -5.98 -9.78 -5.33
N GLU A 130 -4.76 -10.21 -5.60
CA GLU A 130 -4.35 -11.61 -5.50
C GLU A 130 -4.24 -12.05 -4.04
N HIS A 131 -3.63 -11.24 -3.18
CA HIS A 131 -3.63 -11.41 -1.72
C HIS A 131 -5.05 -11.63 -1.20
N HIS A 132 -6.00 -10.77 -1.55
CA HIS A 132 -7.40 -10.95 -1.12
C HIS A 132 -8.08 -12.19 -1.68
N ARG A 133 -7.71 -12.63 -2.89
CA ARG A 133 -8.31 -13.81 -3.52
C ARG A 133 -7.73 -15.12 -3.01
N TYR A 134 -6.43 -15.14 -2.68
CA TYR A 134 -5.67 -16.33 -2.31
C TYR A 134 -5.02 -16.16 -0.94
N GLN A 135 -5.71 -15.48 -0.03
CA GLN A 135 -5.16 -15.14 1.28
C GLN A 135 -4.65 -16.38 2.03
N GLY A 136 -3.42 -16.32 2.53
CA GLY A 136 -2.79 -17.45 3.21
C GLY A 136 -2.15 -18.49 2.27
N HIS A 137 -2.25 -18.33 0.96
CA HIS A 137 -1.60 -19.21 0.00
C HIS A 137 -0.11 -18.86 -0.16
N GLU A 138 0.78 -19.80 0.16
CA GLU A 138 2.23 -19.62 0.23
C GLU A 138 2.87 -18.84 -0.94
N VAL A 139 2.50 -19.16 -2.19
CA VAL A 139 3.08 -18.50 -3.38
C VAL A 139 2.28 -17.28 -3.84
N MET A 140 0.96 -17.39 -3.88
CA MET A 140 0.08 -16.38 -4.50
C MET A 140 -0.14 -15.17 -3.59
N ASP A 141 -0.12 -15.38 -2.28
CA ASP A 141 -0.19 -14.34 -1.27
C ASP A 141 1.22 -13.82 -0.95
N THR A 142 1.63 -12.78 -1.66
CA THR A 142 2.95 -12.17 -1.48
C THR A 142 3.09 -11.36 -0.18
N ASP A 143 2.02 -11.22 0.61
CA ASP A 143 2.06 -10.52 1.89
C ASP A 143 2.61 -11.43 3.00
N LEU A 144 2.60 -12.75 2.79
CA LEU A 144 3.20 -13.72 3.71
C LEU A 144 4.73 -13.61 3.72
N PRO A 145 5.38 -13.67 4.90
CA PRO A 145 6.83 -13.77 4.97
C PRO A 145 7.28 -15.12 4.38
N THR A 146 8.42 -15.10 3.70
CA THR A 146 9.08 -16.33 3.24
C THR A 146 9.58 -17.18 4.41
N GLU A 147 9.82 -18.48 4.18
CA GLU A 147 10.43 -19.36 5.18
C GLU A 147 11.79 -18.82 5.66
N LEU A 148 12.57 -18.20 4.75
CA LEU A 148 13.83 -17.55 5.08
C LEU A 148 13.62 -16.37 6.05
N GLU A 149 12.68 -15.47 5.76
CA GLU A 149 12.34 -14.36 6.66
C GLU A 149 11.88 -14.89 8.03
N ALA A 150 11.03 -15.92 8.06
CA ALA A 150 10.55 -16.52 9.30
C ALA A 150 11.69 -17.10 10.16
N LYS A 151 12.68 -17.75 9.52
CA LYS A 151 13.88 -18.30 10.19
C LYS A 151 14.85 -17.20 10.65
N LEU A 152 15.04 -16.14 9.86
CA LEU A 152 15.94 -15.04 10.20
C LEU A 152 15.38 -14.15 11.32
N PHE A 153 14.06 -13.94 11.34
CA PHE A 153 13.39 -13.00 12.24
C PHE A 153 12.56 -13.71 13.33
N CYS A 154 13.12 -14.77 13.91
CA CYS A 154 12.46 -15.63 14.91
C CYS A 154 12.66 -15.20 16.38
N THR A 155 13.51 -14.19 16.63
CA THR A 155 13.77 -13.62 17.98
C THR A 155 13.09 -12.28 18.17
N THR A 156 12.94 -11.80 19.42
CA THR A 156 12.40 -10.45 19.69
C THR A 156 13.13 -9.34 18.92
N PHE A 157 14.46 -9.36 18.92
CA PHE A 157 15.26 -8.37 18.18
C PHE A 157 15.12 -8.55 16.67
N GLY A 158 15.12 -9.79 16.17
CA GLY A 158 14.88 -10.08 14.76
C GLY A 158 13.53 -9.55 14.28
N LYS A 159 12.47 -9.76 15.05
CA LYS A 159 11.13 -9.22 14.74
C LYS A 159 11.10 -7.70 14.73
N PHE A 160 11.82 -7.05 15.66
CA PHE A 160 11.95 -5.59 15.66
C PHE A 160 12.61 -5.09 14.37
N VAL A 161 13.74 -5.69 13.97
CA VAL A 161 14.39 -5.40 12.68
C VAL A 161 13.42 -5.64 11.52
N TRP A 162 12.69 -6.76 11.54
CA TRP A 162 11.73 -7.07 10.48
C TRP A 162 10.65 -6.00 10.33
N VAL A 163 10.09 -5.51 11.44
CA VAL A 163 9.08 -4.44 11.44
C VAL A 163 9.66 -3.12 10.89
N CYS A 164 10.88 -2.75 11.27
CA CYS A 164 11.53 -1.53 10.76
C CYS A 164 11.76 -1.57 9.24
N PHE A 165 12.02 -2.76 8.68
CA PHE A 165 12.27 -2.95 7.25
C PHE A 165 11.08 -3.55 6.50
N GLN A 166 9.91 -3.64 7.12
CA GLN A 166 8.72 -4.24 6.51
C GLN A 166 8.36 -3.60 5.16
N PRO A 167 8.42 -2.26 4.97
CA PRO A 167 8.15 -1.68 3.66
C PRO A 167 9.10 -2.16 2.56
N LEU A 168 10.36 -2.42 2.91
CA LEU A 168 11.37 -2.95 1.97
C LEU A 168 11.05 -4.40 1.60
N PHE A 169 10.74 -5.25 2.58
CA PHE A 169 10.34 -6.63 2.31
C PHE A 169 9.06 -6.69 1.49
N TYR A 170 8.08 -5.86 1.82
CA TYR A 170 6.81 -5.78 1.09
C TYR A 170 7.00 -5.36 -0.37
N ALA A 171 7.93 -4.44 -0.65
CA ALA A 171 8.21 -3.99 -2.01
C ALA A 171 8.99 -5.03 -2.84
N ILE A 172 9.92 -5.76 -2.22
CA ILE A 172 10.84 -6.67 -2.93
C ILE A 172 10.30 -8.09 -3.02
N ARG A 173 9.65 -8.60 -1.97
CA ARG A 173 9.21 -10.00 -1.87
C ARG A 173 8.39 -10.45 -3.07
N PRO A 174 7.39 -9.69 -3.57
CA PRO A 174 6.60 -10.11 -4.73
C PRO A 174 7.44 -10.37 -5.98
N LEU A 175 8.56 -9.66 -6.15
CA LEU A 175 9.47 -9.82 -7.30
C LEU A 175 10.28 -11.12 -7.23
N VAL A 176 10.36 -11.75 -6.05
CA VAL A 176 11.09 -12.99 -5.81
C VAL A 176 10.12 -14.17 -5.74
N THR A 177 8.99 -14.02 -5.04
CA THR A 177 8.06 -15.13 -4.76
C THR A 177 7.04 -15.37 -5.87
N ASN A 178 6.53 -14.32 -6.50
CA ASN A 178 5.52 -14.41 -7.56
C ASN A 178 5.75 -13.34 -8.65
N PRO A 179 6.90 -13.35 -9.34
CA PRO A 179 7.25 -12.32 -10.31
C PRO A 179 6.25 -12.27 -11.47
N LYS A 180 5.72 -11.07 -11.73
CA LYS A 180 4.77 -10.82 -12.83
C LYS A 180 5.43 -10.08 -13.98
N GLN A 181 4.90 -10.31 -15.18
CA GLN A 181 5.29 -9.57 -16.38
C GLN A 181 4.78 -8.13 -16.30
N PRO A 182 5.65 -7.12 -16.52
CA PRO A 182 5.24 -5.72 -16.45
C PRO A 182 4.14 -5.35 -17.46
N LEU A 183 3.10 -4.68 -16.97
CA LEU A 183 2.01 -4.12 -17.74
C LEU A 183 2.41 -2.76 -18.32
N LYS A 184 1.83 -2.40 -19.48
CA LYS A 184 1.98 -1.06 -20.08
C LYS A 184 1.66 0.09 -19.12
N LEU A 185 0.72 -0.12 -18.20
CA LEU A 185 0.36 0.88 -17.19
C LEU A 185 1.39 1.03 -16.06
N GLU A 186 2.20 0.01 -15.79
CA GLU A 186 3.31 0.12 -14.81
C GLU A 186 4.44 0.96 -15.40
N PHE A 187 4.70 0.84 -16.71
CA PHE A 187 5.60 1.75 -17.41
C PHE A 187 5.09 3.20 -17.36
N LEU A 188 3.78 3.42 -17.61
CA LEU A 188 3.19 4.75 -17.46
C LEU A 188 3.32 5.29 -16.02
N ASN A 189 3.00 4.48 -15.01
CA ASN A 189 3.15 4.85 -13.60
C ASN A 189 4.60 5.26 -13.30
N THR A 190 5.57 4.50 -13.81
CA THR A 190 7.01 4.76 -13.62
C THR A 190 7.42 6.07 -14.26
N ILE A 191 7.06 6.30 -15.52
CA ILE A 191 7.38 7.54 -16.23
C ILE A 191 6.78 8.76 -15.51
N VAL A 192 5.51 8.67 -15.11
CA VAL A 192 4.82 9.77 -14.42
C VAL A 192 5.46 10.07 -13.07
N GLN A 193 5.77 9.04 -12.27
CA GLN A 193 6.40 9.21 -10.96
C GLN A 193 7.80 9.82 -11.10
N LEU A 194 8.67 9.24 -11.94
CA LEU A 194 10.03 9.73 -12.11
C LEU A 194 10.06 11.14 -12.70
N THR A 195 9.12 11.47 -13.59
CA THR A 195 8.97 12.85 -14.08
C THR A 195 8.59 13.79 -12.95
N PHE A 196 7.62 13.42 -12.11
CA PHE A 196 7.21 14.23 -10.97
C PHE A 196 8.37 14.43 -9.97
N ASP A 197 9.06 13.36 -9.59
CA ASP A 197 10.20 13.41 -8.66
C ASP A 197 11.32 14.29 -9.22
N PHE A 198 11.62 14.16 -10.52
CA PHE A 198 12.59 15.04 -11.19
C PHE A 198 12.17 16.51 -11.14
N LEU A 199 10.90 16.82 -11.39
CA LEU A 199 10.42 18.21 -11.33
C LEU A 199 10.49 18.77 -9.91
N VAL A 200 10.14 17.97 -8.89
CA VAL A 200 10.27 18.37 -7.48
C VAL A 200 11.74 18.67 -7.16
N TYR A 201 12.65 17.76 -7.49
CA TYR A 201 14.08 17.96 -7.25
C TYR A 201 14.64 19.16 -8.03
N TYR A 202 14.34 19.28 -9.32
CA TYR A 202 14.88 20.32 -10.19
C TYR A 202 14.42 21.73 -9.79
N TYR A 203 13.15 21.90 -9.42
CA TYR A 203 12.60 23.21 -9.08
C TYR A 203 12.65 23.56 -7.59
N LEU A 204 12.64 22.55 -6.70
CA LEU A 204 12.55 22.76 -5.25
C LEU A 204 13.81 22.30 -4.50
N GLY A 205 14.72 21.53 -5.12
CA GLY A 205 15.96 21.09 -4.49
C GLY A 205 15.77 20.13 -3.30
N LEU A 206 14.58 19.55 -3.16
CA LEU A 206 14.21 18.55 -2.17
C LEU A 206 14.33 17.13 -2.74
#